data_AF-A0A086JIF1-F1
#
_entry.id   AF-A0A086JIF1-F1
#
_cell.length_a   1.000
_cell.length_b   1.000
_cell.length_c   1.000
_cell.angle_alpha   90.00
_cell.angle_beta   90.00
_cell.angle_gamma   90.00
#
_symmetry.space_group_name_H-M   'P 1'
#
loop_
_entity.id
_entity.type
_entity.pdbx_description
1 polymer ?
#
loop_
_entity_poly.entity_id
_entity_poly.type
_entity_poly.pdbx_seq_one_letter_code
_entity_poly.pdbx_strand_id
1 'polypeptide(L)'
;MSIRPCTAKSVIAWNWGLKTEAGLVTLRSEECQPAYIDDLQQPCCFAKQGFRHACLVQPSQIQVVNYDTKCTVCALKPHDGSWTPSTLNSTLVAVSPDVLCLVDAQDPYLVRVFDILTGSAIASPPAHSIGIKEISLSQQENTLSRKLAILDDAGDLLLSPLHSPCWTKLNKFPVQSFAWDEITDTLASISNSTVVCWLVPAAAFLSGDLLEESQITKETGDQNLGSQIVAFQNGYLTMQRPDGAMLQVAVAPFANAVFEQVAKLRWDRAIRLCRLLKVNSFWGYLAAMALSHRELGTAEVAFAALGSMATVHQLQRIQSLNHPIRRAAEIALLCHQTDEAVHILVKHGLVYRALEILMEVHRWQEALHLAVASKLHVDTVVAHRKKFLDGFGLSETDSKFKAALQAIEIDWPAIHAKIQRETEEEEKAATVAALPAQSKGD
;
A
#
# COMPACT_ATOMS: atom_id res chain seq x y z
N MET A 1 8.78 22.02 -3.43
CA MET A 1 9.24 23.35 -3.89
C MET A 1 9.50 23.30 -5.39
N SER A 2 8.94 24.20 -6.20
CA SER A 2 9.17 24.28 -7.65
C SER A 2 10.06 25.50 -7.94
N ILE A 3 11.20 25.30 -8.60
CA ILE A 3 12.12 26.37 -9.01
C ILE A 3 11.84 26.65 -10.49
N ARG A 4 11.57 27.92 -10.84
CA ARG A 4 11.28 28.36 -12.22
C ARG A 4 12.56 28.46 -13.07
N PRO A 5 12.48 28.25 -14.39
CA PRO A 5 13.65 28.19 -15.27
C PRO A 5 14.26 29.57 -15.52
N CYS A 6 15.58 29.68 -15.44
CA CYS A 6 16.37 30.83 -15.90
C CYS A 6 17.08 30.51 -17.21
N THR A 7 16.93 31.40 -18.20
CA THR A 7 17.56 31.32 -19.53
C THR A 7 19.00 31.83 -19.51
N ALA A 8 19.91 31.07 -18.91
CA ALA A 8 21.36 31.13 -19.11
C ALA A 8 21.96 29.90 -18.41
N LYS A 9 23.15 29.43 -18.84
CA LYS A 9 23.91 28.31 -18.24
C LYS A 9 23.62 28.17 -16.75
N SER A 10 22.78 27.19 -16.40
CA SER A 10 22.12 27.15 -15.10
C SER A 10 23.06 26.48 -14.11
N VAL A 11 23.73 27.27 -13.27
CA VAL A 11 24.37 26.77 -12.06
C VAL A 11 23.24 26.54 -11.04
N ILE A 12 22.87 25.29 -10.81
CA ILE A 12 21.96 24.95 -9.71
C ILE A 12 22.81 24.66 -8.47
N ALA A 13 22.86 25.61 -7.55
CA ALA A 13 23.50 25.43 -6.25
C ALA A 13 22.48 24.87 -5.26
N TRP A 14 22.70 23.65 -4.78
CA TRP A 14 21.89 23.01 -3.73
C TRP A 14 22.60 23.18 -2.38
N ASN A 15 21.88 23.72 -1.39
CA ASN A 15 22.37 23.72 -0.01
C ASN A 15 21.88 22.47 0.70
N TRP A 16 22.79 21.52 0.92
CA TRP A 16 22.53 20.22 1.56
C TRP A 16 22.64 20.38 3.07
N GLY A 17 21.51 20.55 3.75
CA GLY A 17 21.47 20.53 5.22
C GLY A 17 20.45 21.48 5.82
N LEU A 18 19.17 21.15 5.73
CA LEU A 18 18.15 21.77 6.57
C LEU A 18 17.20 20.70 7.12
N LYS A 19 17.55 20.15 8.28
CA LYS A 19 16.55 19.64 9.23
C LYS A 19 15.97 20.85 9.93
N THR A 20 14.74 21.25 9.60
CA THR A 20 14.06 22.33 10.30
C THR A 20 13.51 21.81 11.63
N GLU A 21 14.26 22.02 12.72
CA GLU A 21 13.67 22.09 14.05
C GLU A 21 12.96 23.44 14.20
N ALA A 22 11.81 23.43 14.88
CA ALA A 22 10.90 24.57 14.99
C ALA A 22 11.57 25.76 15.70
N GLY A 23 11.92 26.79 14.93
CA GLY A 23 12.46 28.05 15.41
C GLY A 23 13.03 28.88 14.27
N LEU A 24 13.04 30.21 14.41
CA LEU A 24 13.63 31.12 13.43
C LEU A 24 15.17 30.91 13.43
N VAL A 25 15.67 29.97 12.62
CA VAL A 25 17.11 29.69 12.52
C VAL A 25 17.78 30.82 11.74
N THR A 26 18.61 31.61 12.42
CA THR A 26 19.58 32.49 11.76
C THR A 26 20.67 31.59 11.20
N LEU A 27 20.65 31.31 9.89
CA LEU A 27 21.64 30.46 9.22
C LEU A 27 23.04 31.05 9.43
N ARG A 28 23.90 30.36 10.18
CA ARG A 28 25.33 30.65 10.20
C ARG A 28 25.94 29.96 8.97
N SER A 29 26.72 30.71 8.20
CA SER A 29 27.43 30.24 7.00
C SER A 29 28.30 28.99 7.22
N GLU A 30 28.61 28.65 8.47
CA GLU A 30 29.48 27.54 8.88
C GLU A 30 28.78 26.17 8.89
N GLU A 31 27.44 26.12 8.83
CA GLU A 31 26.66 24.87 8.85
C GLU A 31 26.25 24.36 7.45
N CYS A 32 26.54 25.14 6.41
CA CYS A 32 26.20 24.77 5.03
C CYS A 32 27.26 23.85 4.44
N GLN A 33 26.88 22.64 4.04
CA GLN A 33 27.78 21.78 3.27
C GLN A 33 28.15 22.43 1.93
N PRO A 34 29.35 22.16 1.38
CA PRO A 34 29.74 22.68 0.09
C PRO A 34 28.72 22.28 -0.99
N ALA A 35 28.21 23.29 -1.69
CA ALA A 35 27.23 23.13 -2.75
C ALA A 35 27.79 22.20 -3.83
N TYR A 36 26.98 21.22 -4.23
CA TYR A 36 27.25 20.45 -5.43
C TYR A 36 26.85 21.28 -6.65
N ILE A 37 27.77 21.44 -7.59
CA ILE A 37 27.55 22.15 -8.85
C ILE A 37 27.78 21.15 -9.96
N ASP A 38 26.78 21.02 -10.84
CA ASP A 38 26.83 20.19 -12.04
C ASP A 38 26.49 21.05 -13.26
N ASP A 39 27.25 20.85 -14.33
CA ASP A 39 27.05 21.58 -15.59
C ASP A 39 26.02 20.84 -16.44
N LEU A 40 24.78 21.34 -16.41
CA LEU A 40 23.72 20.77 -17.22
C LEU A 40 23.95 21.07 -18.71
N GLN A 41 23.96 20.01 -19.52
CA GLN A 41 24.09 20.11 -20.99
C GLN A 41 22.87 20.77 -21.65
N GLN A 42 21.73 20.73 -20.97
CA GLN A 42 20.48 21.34 -21.40
C GLN A 42 19.84 22.12 -20.24
N PRO A 43 19.08 23.18 -20.52
CA PRO A 43 18.36 23.90 -19.49
C PRO A 43 17.37 22.97 -18.78
N CYS A 44 17.28 23.09 -17.46
CA CYS A 44 16.28 22.38 -16.67
C CYS A 44 14.92 23.07 -16.82
N CYS A 45 13.88 22.31 -17.19
CA CYS A 45 12.51 22.78 -17.25
C CYS A 45 11.97 23.01 -15.82
N PHE A 46 12.14 22.01 -14.97
CA PHE A 46 11.87 22.07 -13.53
C PHE A 46 12.61 20.94 -12.81
N ALA A 47 12.76 21.08 -11.50
CA ALA A 47 13.29 20.05 -10.62
C ALA A 47 12.21 19.58 -9.64
N LYS A 48 12.20 18.28 -9.35
CA LYS A 48 11.38 17.65 -8.31
C LYS A 48 12.30 17.00 -7.29
N GLN A 49 12.05 17.25 -6.01
CA GLN A 49 12.81 16.65 -4.91
C GLN A 49 12.04 15.50 -4.29
N GLY A 50 12.75 14.42 -3.97
CA GLY A 50 12.33 13.36 -3.05
C GLY A 50 13.29 13.32 -1.85
N PHE A 51 13.19 12.30 -1.00
CA PHE A 51 13.98 12.24 0.24
C PHE A 51 15.50 12.12 0.00
N ARG A 52 15.93 11.30 -0.97
CA ARG A 52 17.34 11.07 -1.31
C ARG A 52 17.75 11.48 -2.73
N HIS A 53 16.79 11.84 -3.56
CA HIS A 53 17.02 12.07 -4.98
C HIS A 53 16.32 13.33 -5.45
N ALA A 54 16.96 14.05 -6.37
CA ALA A 54 16.30 15.06 -7.18
C ALA A 54 16.16 14.52 -8.60
N CYS A 55 14.98 14.76 -9.17
CA CYS A 55 14.68 14.55 -10.56
C CYS A 55 14.76 15.91 -11.27
N LEU A 56 15.66 16.03 -12.24
CA LEU A 56 15.84 17.19 -13.10
C LEU A 56 15.24 16.86 -14.46
N VAL A 57 14.17 17.56 -14.82
CA VAL A 57 13.53 17.37 -16.12
C VAL A 57 14.14 18.36 -17.11
N GLN A 58 14.63 17.84 -18.23
CA GLN A 58 15.22 18.58 -19.35
C GLN A 58 14.39 18.30 -20.62
N PRO A 59 14.53 19.12 -21.69
CA PRO A 59 13.73 18.95 -22.91
C PRO A 59 13.82 17.56 -23.56
N SER A 60 14.98 16.87 -23.48
CA SER A 60 15.16 15.56 -24.12
C SER A 60 15.38 14.40 -23.16
N GLN A 61 15.45 14.63 -21.85
CA GLN A 61 15.73 13.58 -20.87
C GLN A 61 15.29 13.96 -19.46
N ILE A 62 15.20 12.96 -18.59
CA ILE A 62 15.07 13.14 -17.14
C ILE A 62 16.33 12.62 -16.47
N GLN A 63 16.97 13.43 -15.64
CA GLN A 63 18.17 13.08 -14.90
C GLN A 63 17.85 12.96 -13.42
N VAL A 64 18.19 11.82 -12.81
CA VAL A 64 17.99 11.58 -11.37
C VAL A 64 19.34 11.63 -10.68
N VAL A 65 19.47 12.53 -9.70
CA VAL A 65 20.71 12.78 -8.94
C VAL A 65 20.48 12.38 -7.49
N ASN A 66 21.42 11.63 -6.92
CA ASN A 66 21.39 11.25 -5.51
C ASN A 66 22.13 12.30 -4.66
N TYR A 67 21.53 12.63 -3.53
CA TYR A 67 21.97 13.68 -2.62
C TYR A 67 23.28 13.34 -1.89
N ASP A 68 23.41 12.07 -1.51
CA ASP A 68 24.54 11.56 -0.73
C ASP A 68 25.77 11.38 -1.62
N THR A 69 25.59 10.74 -2.78
CA THR A 69 26.70 10.47 -3.70
C THR A 69 27.04 11.66 -4.58
N LYS A 70 26.11 12.63 -4.69
CA LYS A 70 26.20 13.76 -5.61
C LYS A 70 26.41 13.33 -7.07
N CYS A 71 26.01 12.10 -7.41
CA CYS A 71 26.16 11.55 -8.74
C CYS A 71 24.80 11.41 -9.41
N THR A 72 24.80 11.49 -10.74
CA THR A 72 23.67 11.06 -11.54
C THR A 72 23.54 9.54 -11.43
N VAL A 73 22.41 9.09 -10.90
CA VAL A 73 22.09 7.66 -10.76
C VAL A 73 21.41 7.15 -12.03
N CYS A 74 20.55 7.97 -12.63
CA CYS A 74 19.77 7.60 -13.80
C CYS A 74 19.66 8.76 -14.79
N ALA A 75 19.70 8.45 -16.09
CA ALA A 75 19.36 9.37 -17.15
C ALA A 75 18.36 8.70 -18.10
N LEU A 76 17.08 8.99 -17.91
CA LEU A 76 15.99 8.43 -18.70
C LEU A 76 15.76 9.25 -19.95
N LYS A 77 15.79 8.58 -21.10
CA LYS A 77 15.48 9.16 -22.41
C LYS A 77 14.26 8.44 -22.99
N PRO A 78 13.35 9.14 -23.65
CA PRO A 78 12.24 8.50 -24.32
C PRO A 78 12.75 7.60 -25.45
N HIS A 79 12.39 6.32 -25.43
CA HIS A 79 12.67 5.40 -26.53
C HIS A 79 11.60 5.61 -27.61
N ASP A 80 12.03 5.84 -28.86
CA ASP A 80 11.15 6.00 -30.04
C ASP A 80 9.97 6.98 -29.87
N GLY A 81 10.15 8.04 -29.08
CA GLY A 81 9.09 9.04 -28.84
C GLY A 81 7.93 8.53 -27.97
N SER A 82 8.14 7.46 -27.20
CA SER A 82 7.15 6.85 -26.29
C SER A 82 6.55 7.82 -25.26
N TRP A 83 7.25 8.90 -24.93
CA TRP A 83 6.77 10.03 -24.14
C TRP A 83 7.62 11.26 -24.43
N THR A 84 7.13 12.46 -24.09
CA THR A 84 7.86 13.69 -24.39
C THR A 84 8.24 14.44 -23.11
N PRO A 85 9.53 14.55 -22.75
CA PRO A 85 9.93 15.24 -21.52
C PRO A 85 9.48 16.70 -21.44
N SER A 86 9.42 17.40 -22.58
CA SER A 86 9.04 18.82 -22.63
C SER A 86 7.55 19.08 -22.34
N THR A 87 6.68 18.07 -22.42
CA THR A 87 5.25 18.19 -22.10
C THR A 87 4.93 17.89 -20.64
N LEU A 88 5.92 17.44 -19.85
CA LEU A 88 5.74 17.10 -18.45
C LEU A 88 5.54 18.35 -17.60
N ASN A 89 4.66 18.22 -16.61
CA ASN A 89 4.47 19.20 -15.55
C ASN A 89 5.04 18.63 -14.22
N SER A 90 5.23 19.50 -13.22
CA SER A 90 5.80 19.06 -11.92
C SER A 90 4.87 18.24 -11.04
N THR A 91 3.57 18.19 -11.35
CA THR A 91 2.58 17.40 -10.60
C THR A 91 2.42 15.99 -11.16
N LEU A 92 2.83 15.77 -12.41
CA LEU A 92 2.79 14.50 -13.13
C LEU A 92 4.15 13.81 -13.18
N VAL A 93 5.09 14.24 -12.34
CA VAL A 93 6.39 13.57 -12.12
C VAL A 93 6.61 13.39 -10.63
N ALA A 94 6.85 12.15 -10.22
CA ALA A 94 7.16 11.78 -8.84
C ALA A 94 8.44 10.97 -8.78
N VAL A 95 9.27 11.23 -7.77
CA VAL A 95 10.55 10.54 -7.54
C VAL A 95 10.59 10.04 -6.10
N SER A 96 11.18 8.86 -5.92
CA SER A 96 11.43 8.22 -4.63
C SER A 96 12.87 7.68 -4.61
N PRO A 97 13.35 7.04 -3.53
CA PRO A 97 14.68 6.45 -3.48
C PRO A 97 15.04 5.42 -4.57
N ASP A 98 14.03 4.78 -5.16
CA ASP A 98 14.16 3.59 -6.02
C ASP A 98 13.33 3.67 -7.30
N VAL A 99 12.23 4.45 -7.30
CA VAL A 99 11.31 4.53 -8.44
C VAL A 99 11.10 5.98 -8.89
N LEU A 100 11.05 6.18 -10.21
CA LEU A 100 10.54 7.37 -10.87
C LEU A 100 9.22 7.06 -11.58
N CYS A 101 8.20 7.88 -11.36
CA CYS A 101 6.93 7.81 -12.07
C CYS A 101 6.68 9.09 -12.88
N LEU A 102 6.05 8.93 -14.04
CA LEU A 102 5.55 10.04 -14.83
C LEU A 102 4.24 9.72 -15.54
N VAL A 103 3.43 10.75 -15.81
CA VAL A 103 2.27 10.69 -16.71
C VAL A 103 2.55 11.64 -17.87
N ASP A 104 2.49 11.14 -19.09
CA ASP A 104 2.74 11.94 -20.29
C ASP A 104 1.44 12.52 -20.84
N ALA A 105 1.54 13.69 -21.49
CA ALA A 105 0.38 14.37 -22.07
C ALA A 105 -0.26 13.58 -23.23
N GLN A 106 0.49 12.68 -23.87
CA GLN A 106 -0.04 11.81 -24.92
C GLN A 106 -0.98 10.72 -24.39
N ASP A 107 -0.80 10.31 -23.14
CA ASP A 107 -1.62 9.29 -22.48
C ASP A 107 -1.85 9.68 -21.01
N PRO A 108 -2.80 10.62 -20.76
CA PRO A 108 -3.03 11.21 -19.44
C PRO A 108 -3.67 10.24 -18.44
N TYR A 109 -3.96 9.01 -18.86
CA TYR A 109 -4.62 7.97 -18.09
C TYR A 109 -3.63 6.92 -17.55
N LEU A 110 -2.41 6.88 -18.09
CA LEU A 110 -1.42 5.85 -17.77
C LEU A 110 -0.23 6.43 -17.01
N VAL A 111 0.07 5.84 -15.85
CA VAL A 111 1.31 6.12 -15.13
C VAL A 111 2.41 5.21 -15.63
N ARG A 112 3.52 5.78 -16.09
CA ARG A 112 4.75 5.06 -16.45
C ARG A 112 5.66 5.00 -15.23
N VAL A 113 6.17 3.80 -14.95
CA VAL A 113 6.99 3.52 -13.75
C VAL A 113 8.37 3.02 -14.19
N PHE A 114 9.42 3.60 -13.64
CA PHE A 114 10.82 3.27 -13.97
C PHE A 114 11.60 2.99 -12.70
N ASP A 115 12.42 1.94 -12.74
CA ASP A 115 13.43 1.68 -11.71
C ASP A 115 14.59 2.67 -11.91
N ILE A 116 15.00 3.35 -10.85
CA ILE A 116 16.04 4.39 -10.91
C ILE A 116 17.42 3.76 -11.13
N LEU A 117 17.69 2.57 -10.57
CA LEU A 117 19.01 1.96 -10.65
C LEU A 117 19.30 1.40 -12.05
N THR A 118 18.31 0.76 -12.68
CA THR A 118 18.47 0.15 -14.00
C THR A 118 18.02 1.07 -15.13
N GLY A 119 17.15 2.05 -14.85
CA GLY A 119 16.47 2.85 -15.86
C GLY A 119 15.41 2.08 -16.65
N SER A 120 15.10 0.84 -16.27
CA SER A 120 14.12 0.00 -16.97
C SER A 120 12.70 0.32 -16.54
N ALA A 121 11.75 0.22 -17.47
CA ALA A 121 10.33 0.26 -17.13
C ALA A 121 9.94 -0.95 -16.26
N ILE A 122 9.15 -0.70 -15.22
CA ILE A 122 8.56 -1.71 -14.34
C ILE A 122 7.06 -1.83 -14.64
N ALA A 123 6.39 -2.82 -14.06
CA ALA A 123 4.94 -2.98 -14.20
C ALA A 123 4.20 -1.72 -13.72
N SER A 124 3.49 -1.07 -14.64
CA SER A 124 2.62 0.06 -14.35
C SER A 124 1.28 -0.40 -13.76
N PRO A 125 0.63 0.42 -12.91
CA PRO A 125 -0.78 0.24 -12.59
C PRO A 125 -1.66 0.22 -13.83
N PRO A 126 -2.85 -0.42 -13.76
CA PRO A 126 -3.85 -0.35 -14.82
C PRO A 126 -4.12 1.11 -15.23
N ALA A 127 -4.41 1.35 -16.51
CA ALA A 127 -4.81 2.69 -16.95
C ALA A 127 -6.04 3.16 -16.16
N HIS A 128 -5.98 4.41 -15.68
CA HIS A 128 -7.10 5.02 -14.96
C HIS A 128 -8.21 5.40 -15.94
N SER A 129 -9.46 5.44 -15.48
CA SER A 129 -10.59 5.81 -16.33
C SER A 129 -10.76 7.32 -16.51
N ILE A 130 -10.17 8.11 -15.61
CA ILE A 130 -10.26 9.57 -15.56
C ILE A 130 -8.85 10.15 -15.72
N GLY A 131 -8.73 11.36 -16.26
CA GLY A 131 -7.46 12.05 -16.42
C GLY A 131 -6.75 12.22 -15.07
N ILE A 132 -5.45 11.92 -15.05
CA ILE A 132 -4.62 12.05 -13.85
C ILE A 132 -4.15 13.50 -13.74
N LYS A 133 -4.44 14.14 -12.60
CA LYS A 133 -4.10 15.54 -12.31
C LYS A 133 -2.77 15.68 -11.58
N GLU A 134 -2.51 14.79 -10.62
CA GLU A 134 -1.29 14.79 -9.82
C GLU A 134 -0.90 13.36 -9.39
N ILE A 135 0.40 13.11 -9.31
CA ILE A 135 0.97 11.85 -8.83
C ILE A 135 2.00 12.12 -7.72
N SER A 136 2.11 11.20 -6.76
CA SER A 136 3.13 11.27 -5.71
C SER A 136 3.50 9.90 -5.18
N LEU A 137 4.78 9.70 -4.88
CA LEU A 137 5.32 8.46 -4.33
C LEU A 137 5.57 8.61 -2.83
N SER A 138 5.21 7.57 -2.08
CA SER A 138 5.70 7.37 -0.71
C SER A 138 7.22 7.46 -0.66
N GLN A 139 7.80 7.95 0.44
CA GLN A 139 9.25 8.21 0.55
C GLN A 139 10.00 7.25 1.48
N GLN A 140 9.30 6.42 2.26
CA GLN A 140 9.92 5.43 3.16
C GLN A 140 10.88 4.51 2.39
N GLU A 141 12.03 4.18 2.98
CA GLU A 141 13.07 3.34 2.36
C GLU A 141 12.72 1.85 2.38
N ASN A 142 11.66 1.47 1.68
CA ASN A 142 11.30 0.08 1.46
C ASN A 142 10.74 -0.11 0.06
N THR A 143 11.59 -0.60 -0.84
CA THR A 143 11.27 -0.75 -2.27
C THR A 143 10.14 -1.76 -2.51
N LEU A 144 10.06 -2.81 -1.69
CA LEU A 144 9.02 -3.84 -1.78
C LEU A 144 7.63 -3.32 -1.41
N SER A 145 7.57 -2.25 -0.60
CA SER A 145 6.31 -1.64 -0.16
C SER A 145 6.07 -0.25 -0.75
N ARG A 146 6.76 0.13 -1.85
CA ARG A 146 6.57 1.43 -2.51
C ARG A 146 5.13 1.57 -2.98
N LYS A 147 4.53 2.72 -2.62
CA LYS A 147 3.16 3.09 -2.98
C LYS A 147 3.16 4.34 -3.83
N LEU A 148 2.28 4.34 -4.81
CA LEU A 148 1.94 5.46 -5.67
C LEU A 148 0.54 5.95 -5.30
N ALA A 149 0.42 7.25 -5.06
CA ALA A 149 -0.87 7.92 -4.96
C ALA A 149 -1.10 8.80 -6.19
N ILE A 150 -2.35 8.84 -6.66
CA ILE A 150 -2.79 9.72 -7.74
C ILE A 150 -4.01 10.51 -7.29
N LEU A 151 -4.12 11.74 -7.76
CA LEU A 151 -5.33 12.54 -7.72
C LEU A 151 -5.83 12.71 -9.15
N ASP A 152 -7.08 12.35 -9.40
CA ASP A 152 -7.70 12.51 -10.72
C ASP A 152 -8.49 13.81 -10.86
N ASP A 153 -8.99 14.07 -12.06
CA ASP A 153 -9.79 15.27 -12.37
C ASP A 153 -11.15 15.32 -11.63
N ALA A 154 -11.65 14.19 -11.13
CA ALA A 154 -12.87 14.13 -10.31
C ALA A 154 -12.61 14.47 -8.83
N GLY A 155 -11.33 14.60 -8.44
CA GLY A 155 -10.92 14.81 -7.06
C GLY A 155 -10.86 13.52 -6.26
N ASP A 156 -10.78 12.36 -6.93
CA ASP A 156 -10.57 11.08 -6.27
C ASP A 156 -9.08 10.84 -6.04
N LEU A 157 -8.75 10.52 -4.79
CA LEU A 157 -7.42 10.14 -4.34
C LEU A 157 -7.33 8.62 -4.33
N LEU A 158 -6.54 8.06 -5.23
CA LEU A 158 -6.34 6.63 -5.36
C LEU A 158 -4.92 6.24 -4.97
N LEU A 159 -4.78 5.02 -4.45
CA LEU A 159 -3.52 4.43 -4.04
C LEU A 159 -3.27 3.14 -4.80
N SER A 160 -2.02 2.88 -5.14
CA SER A 160 -1.56 1.63 -5.75
C SER A 160 -0.23 1.17 -5.16
N PRO A 161 -0.08 -0.11 -4.77
CA PRO A 161 1.22 -0.68 -4.43
C PRO A 161 1.95 -1.08 -5.71
N LEU A 162 3.24 -0.74 -5.84
CA LEU A 162 3.96 -1.00 -7.10
C LEU A 162 4.37 -2.46 -7.31
N HIS A 163 4.45 -3.28 -6.25
CA HIS A 163 4.78 -4.71 -6.38
C HIS A 163 3.62 -5.53 -6.96
N SER A 164 2.37 -5.09 -6.74
CA SER A 164 1.15 -5.72 -7.24
C SER A 164 0.14 -4.63 -7.61
N PRO A 165 0.31 -3.98 -8.77
CA PRO A 165 -0.41 -2.77 -9.10
C PRO A 165 -1.93 -2.95 -9.21
N CYS A 166 -2.66 -2.26 -8.35
CA CYS A 166 -4.11 -2.13 -8.38
C CYS A 166 -4.52 -0.74 -7.87
N TRP A 167 -5.66 -0.20 -8.31
CA TRP A 167 -6.16 1.08 -7.79
C TRP A 167 -7.15 0.85 -6.66
N THR A 168 -7.01 1.61 -5.57
CA THR A 168 -7.99 1.66 -4.49
C THR A 168 -8.21 3.11 -4.07
N LYS A 169 -9.47 3.55 -4.07
CA LYS A 169 -9.88 4.90 -3.68
C LYS A 169 -9.83 5.05 -2.16
N LEU A 170 -9.25 6.16 -1.67
CA LEU A 170 -9.09 6.43 -0.23
C LEU A 170 -10.12 7.41 0.32
N ASN A 171 -10.53 8.41 -0.46
CA ASN A 171 -11.33 9.54 0.01
C ASN A 171 -12.83 9.30 -0.14
N LYS A 172 -13.62 9.83 0.80
CA LYS A 172 -15.09 9.90 0.69
C LYS A 172 -15.57 11.17 -0.02
N PHE A 173 -14.83 12.26 0.12
CA PHE A 173 -15.13 13.57 -0.46
C PHE A 173 -14.03 14.01 -1.42
N PRO A 174 -14.34 14.80 -2.46
CA PRO A 174 -13.34 15.30 -3.40
C PRO A 174 -12.17 15.99 -2.70
N VAL A 175 -10.96 15.63 -3.11
CA VAL A 175 -9.69 16.12 -2.55
C VAL A 175 -9.17 17.26 -3.43
N GLN A 176 -8.74 18.36 -2.82
CA GLN A 176 -8.09 19.44 -3.56
C GLN A 176 -6.57 19.29 -3.64
N SER A 177 -5.96 18.74 -2.59
CA SER A 177 -4.51 18.62 -2.45
C SER A 177 -4.16 17.47 -1.52
N PHE A 178 -3.00 16.84 -1.73
CA PHE A 178 -2.51 15.76 -0.90
C PHE A 178 -0.98 15.77 -0.82
N ALA A 179 -0.42 15.18 0.24
CA ALA A 179 1.02 14.99 0.37
C ALA A 179 1.35 13.79 1.26
N TRP A 180 2.43 13.08 0.89
CA TRP A 180 3.08 12.10 1.75
C TRP A 180 3.92 12.82 2.81
N ASP A 181 4.03 12.20 3.98
CA ASP A 181 5.06 12.59 4.96
C ASP A 181 6.45 12.27 4.38
N GLU A 182 7.43 13.08 4.77
CA GLU A 182 8.79 12.98 4.25
C GLU A 182 9.50 11.68 4.64
N ILE A 183 9.16 11.10 5.81
CA ILE A 183 9.87 9.96 6.39
C ILE A 183 8.99 8.71 6.44
N THR A 184 7.73 8.89 6.81
CA THR A 184 6.79 7.78 7.04
C THR A 184 5.84 7.60 5.86
N ASP A 185 5.26 6.41 5.76
CA ASP A 185 4.17 6.13 4.81
C ASP A 185 2.82 6.75 5.23
N THR A 186 2.82 7.87 5.95
CA THR A 186 1.59 8.60 6.28
C THR A 186 1.20 9.52 5.13
N LEU A 187 -0.10 9.64 4.85
CA LEU A 187 -0.63 10.44 3.76
C LEU A 187 -1.66 11.42 4.30
N ALA A 188 -1.53 12.69 3.93
CA ALA A 188 -2.50 13.72 4.28
C ALA A 188 -3.18 14.24 3.01
N SER A 189 -4.47 14.54 3.11
CA SER A 189 -5.22 15.27 2.09
C SER A 189 -6.05 16.38 2.72
N ILE A 190 -6.47 17.31 1.86
CA ILE A 190 -7.45 18.32 2.20
C ILE A 190 -8.68 18.18 1.30
N SER A 191 -9.85 18.22 1.94
CA SER A 191 -11.17 18.31 1.34
C SER A 191 -11.89 19.50 1.97
N ASN A 192 -11.98 20.60 1.23
CA ASN A 192 -12.50 21.90 1.66
C ASN A 192 -11.67 22.48 2.82
N SER A 193 -12.24 22.55 4.02
CA SER A 193 -11.58 22.99 5.25
C SER A 193 -11.19 21.81 6.16
N THR A 194 -11.37 20.57 5.70
CA THR A 194 -11.11 19.36 6.48
C THR A 194 -9.85 18.67 5.99
N VAL A 195 -8.93 18.43 6.91
CA VAL A 195 -7.73 17.63 6.68
C VAL A 195 -8.02 16.20 7.12
N VAL A 196 -7.72 15.24 6.25
CA VAL A 196 -7.75 13.81 6.57
C VAL A 196 -6.32 13.28 6.46
N CYS A 197 -5.84 12.61 7.51
CA CYS A 197 -4.54 11.98 7.54
C CYS A 197 -4.70 10.48 7.78
N TRP A 198 -4.31 9.68 6.79
CA TRP A 198 -4.22 8.23 6.91
C TRP A 198 -2.85 7.86 7.46
N LEU A 199 -2.82 7.27 8.66
CA LEU A 199 -1.58 6.86 9.30
C LEU A 199 -0.96 5.65 8.58
N VAL A 200 -1.79 4.77 8.02
CA VAL A 200 -1.38 3.67 7.12
C VAL A 200 -2.35 3.60 5.95
N PRO A 201 -2.08 4.32 4.85
CA PRO A 201 -2.90 4.26 3.64
C PRO A 201 -2.98 2.84 3.06
N ALA A 202 -1.97 2.02 3.31
CA ALA A 202 -1.95 0.60 2.90
C ALA A 202 -3.06 -0.24 3.54
N ALA A 203 -3.67 0.22 4.64
CA ALA A 203 -4.78 -0.45 5.28
C ALA A 203 -5.98 -0.58 4.34
N ALA A 204 -6.08 0.27 3.31
CA ALA A 204 -7.06 0.16 2.24
C ALA A 204 -7.02 -1.18 1.49
N PHE A 205 -5.86 -1.84 1.44
CA PHE A 205 -5.67 -3.17 0.83
C PHE A 205 -5.86 -4.33 1.82
N LEU A 206 -6.11 -4.02 3.10
CA LEU A 206 -6.37 -4.99 4.15
C LEU A 206 -7.87 -5.03 4.45
N SER A 207 -8.47 -3.90 4.84
CA SER A 207 -9.90 -3.77 5.08
C SER A 207 -10.30 -2.29 5.11
N GLY A 208 -11.48 -1.96 4.57
CA GLY A 208 -12.03 -0.59 4.62
C GLY A 208 -12.20 -0.09 6.05
N ASP A 209 -12.66 -0.93 6.97
CA ASP A 209 -12.88 -0.57 8.37
C ASP A 209 -11.56 -0.16 9.05
N LEU A 210 -10.48 -0.92 8.84
CA LEU A 210 -9.16 -0.59 9.41
C LEU A 210 -8.57 0.71 8.84
N LEU A 211 -8.86 1.04 7.57
CA LEU A 211 -8.49 2.34 7.00
C LEU A 211 -9.20 3.48 7.75
N GLU A 212 -10.48 3.32 8.04
CA GLU A 212 -11.26 4.30 8.79
C GLU A 212 -10.83 4.39 10.27
N GLU A 213 -10.48 3.25 10.89
CA GLU A 213 -9.98 3.19 12.26
C GLU A 213 -8.56 3.75 12.40
N SER A 214 -7.80 3.90 11.31
CA SER A 214 -6.41 4.40 11.31
C SER A 214 -6.24 5.79 10.69
N GLN A 215 -7.35 6.53 10.51
CA GLN A 215 -7.31 7.92 10.03
C GLN A 215 -7.54 8.93 11.16
N ILE A 216 -6.99 10.13 10.98
CA ILE A 216 -7.23 11.31 11.81
C ILE A 216 -7.88 12.38 10.94
N THR A 217 -9.04 12.86 11.36
CA THR A 217 -9.74 13.96 10.69
C THR A 217 -9.65 15.21 11.55
N LYS A 218 -9.30 16.34 10.94
CA LYS A 218 -9.18 17.64 11.62
C LYS A 218 -9.80 18.75 10.79
N GLU A 219 -10.75 19.45 11.38
CA GLU A 219 -11.30 20.66 10.80
C GLU A 219 -10.35 21.84 11.02
N THR A 220 -10.09 22.61 9.97
CA THR A 220 -9.21 23.78 9.99
C THR A 220 -9.99 25.09 9.93
N GLY A 221 -11.30 25.04 9.69
CA GLY A 221 -12.20 26.21 9.62
C GLY A 221 -12.33 26.81 8.22
N ASP A 222 -13.46 27.47 7.96
CA ASP A 222 -13.89 27.94 6.63
C ASP A 222 -12.96 28.99 6.00
N GLN A 223 -12.21 29.73 6.81
CA GLN A 223 -11.18 30.65 6.37
C GLN A 223 -10.04 29.97 5.58
N ASN A 224 -9.96 28.63 5.63
CA ASN A 224 -8.97 27.83 4.93
C ASN A 224 -9.56 27.11 3.70
N LEU A 225 -10.78 27.44 3.27
CA LEU A 225 -11.35 26.90 2.03
C LEU A 225 -10.44 27.17 0.83
N GLY A 226 -10.19 26.13 0.02
CA GLY A 226 -9.32 26.21 -1.15
C GLY A 226 -7.82 26.20 -0.85
N SER A 227 -7.42 25.93 0.40
CA SER A 227 -6.00 25.78 0.74
C SER A 227 -5.36 24.59 0.04
N GLN A 228 -4.06 24.69 -0.20
CA GLN A 228 -3.24 23.65 -0.81
C GLN A 228 -2.18 23.17 0.18
N ILE A 229 -1.84 21.88 0.14
CA ILE A 229 -0.77 21.33 0.96
C ILE A 229 0.57 21.63 0.29
N VAL A 230 1.49 22.25 1.04
CA VAL A 230 2.82 22.60 0.54
C VAL A 230 3.88 21.63 1.04
N ALA A 231 3.74 21.17 2.29
CA ALA A 231 4.65 20.22 2.91
C ALA A 231 3.94 19.42 4.00
N PHE A 232 4.37 18.18 4.21
CA PHE A 232 3.94 17.34 5.32
C PHE A 232 5.17 16.68 5.95
N GLN A 233 5.47 17.05 7.20
CA GLN A 233 6.71 16.66 7.87
C GLN A 233 6.44 16.37 9.33
N ASN A 234 6.82 15.18 9.80
CA ASN A 234 6.73 14.76 11.19
C ASN A 234 5.33 14.94 11.78
N GLY A 235 4.29 14.68 10.99
CA GLY A 235 2.91 14.84 11.44
C GLY A 235 2.39 16.29 11.47
N TYR A 236 3.19 17.27 11.00
CA TYR A 236 2.79 18.66 10.84
C TYR A 236 2.58 18.98 9.36
N LEU A 237 1.38 19.44 9.05
CA LEU A 237 0.98 19.84 7.71
C LEU A 237 1.18 21.35 7.55
N THR A 238 1.89 21.76 6.50
CA THR A 238 1.98 23.17 6.11
C THR A 238 1.07 23.41 4.92
N MET A 239 0.07 24.25 5.12
CA MET A 239 -0.95 24.61 4.14
C MET A 239 -0.74 26.05 3.68
N GLN A 240 -0.97 26.30 2.39
CA GLN A 240 -1.06 27.64 1.84
C GLN A 240 -2.51 27.96 1.52
N ARG A 241 -3.03 29.04 2.10
CA ARG A 241 -4.38 29.54 1.83
C ARG A 241 -4.43 30.24 0.46
N PRO A 242 -5.63 30.45 -0.11
CA PRO A 242 -5.77 31.20 -1.38
C PRO A 242 -5.24 32.64 -1.32
N ASP A 243 -5.19 33.25 -0.14
CA ASP A 243 -4.60 34.58 0.08
C ASP A 243 -3.06 34.57 0.13
N GLY A 244 -2.44 33.39 0.00
CA GLY A 244 -1.00 33.18 0.00
C GLY A 244 -0.40 32.97 1.39
N ALA A 245 -1.16 33.14 2.48
CA ALA A 245 -0.64 32.94 3.82
C ALA A 245 -0.42 31.46 4.16
N MET A 246 0.61 31.21 4.96
CA MET A 246 1.01 29.87 5.38
C MET A 246 0.45 29.54 6.77
N LEU A 247 -0.18 28.37 6.90
CA LEU A 247 -0.71 27.84 8.14
C LEU A 247 -0.09 26.49 8.43
N GLN A 248 0.40 26.28 9.65
CA GLN A 248 0.89 24.99 10.11
C GLN A 248 -0.15 24.32 11.01
N VAL A 249 -0.51 23.08 10.69
CA VAL A 249 -1.50 22.29 11.42
C VAL A 249 -0.85 21.02 11.93
N ALA A 250 -0.85 20.82 13.26
CA ALA A 250 -0.48 19.54 13.85
C ALA A 250 -1.61 18.52 13.61
N VAL A 251 -1.36 17.50 12.79
CA VAL A 251 -2.37 16.48 12.46
C VAL A 251 -2.06 15.17 13.17
N ALA A 252 -0.83 14.68 13.03
CA ALA A 252 -0.40 13.39 13.58
C ALA A 252 0.99 13.46 14.24
N PRO A 253 1.22 14.36 15.22
CA PRO A 253 2.56 14.66 15.75
C PRO A 253 3.29 13.46 16.39
N PHE A 254 2.56 12.40 16.75
CA PHE A 254 3.12 11.19 17.37
C PHE A 254 3.22 9.99 16.41
N ALA A 255 2.84 10.13 15.13
CA ALA A 255 2.91 9.04 14.15
C ALA A 255 4.34 8.49 14.04
N ASN A 256 5.32 9.38 13.89
CA ASN A 256 6.72 9.00 13.72
C ASN A 256 7.27 8.29 14.97
N ALA A 257 6.83 8.70 16.17
CA ALA A 257 7.26 8.05 17.41
C ALA A 257 6.74 6.59 17.51
N VAL A 258 5.49 6.34 17.12
CA VAL A 258 4.92 4.98 17.06
C VAL A 258 5.60 4.16 15.97
N PHE A 259 5.75 4.73 14.77
CA PHE A 259 6.46 4.12 13.65
C PHE A 259 7.87 3.68 14.05
N GLU A 260 8.64 4.54 14.72
CA GLU A 260 10.01 4.23 15.11
C GLU A 260 10.09 3.04 16.08
N GLN A 261 9.13 2.90 17.01
CA GLN A 261 9.10 1.73 17.88
C GLN A 261 8.79 0.45 17.10
N VAL A 262 7.86 0.52 16.14
CA VAL A 262 7.50 -0.62 15.29
C VAL A 262 8.64 -1.01 14.34
N ALA A 263 9.29 -0.03 13.70
CA ALA A 263 10.44 -0.27 12.83
C ALA A 263 11.61 -0.93 13.58
N LYS A 264 11.71 -0.71 14.90
CA LYS A 264 12.70 -1.36 15.80
C LYS A 264 12.18 -2.66 16.43
N LEU A 265 11.01 -3.15 16.02
CA LEU A 265 10.33 -4.34 16.57
C LEU A 265 10.06 -4.26 18.09
N ARG A 266 9.92 -3.05 18.64
CA ARG A 266 9.68 -2.79 20.08
C ARG A 266 8.18 -2.66 20.35
N TRP A 267 7.43 -3.71 20.08
CA TRP A 267 5.97 -3.74 20.16
C TRP A 267 5.42 -3.31 21.53
N ASP A 268 6.03 -3.75 22.64
CA ASP A 268 5.63 -3.35 23.98
C ASP A 268 5.69 -1.84 24.20
N ARG A 269 6.69 -1.17 23.62
CA ARG A 269 6.84 0.30 23.71
C ARG A 269 5.79 1.00 22.87
N ALA A 270 5.49 0.48 21.68
CA ALA A 270 4.42 0.98 20.83
C ALA A 270 3.05 0.87 21.54
N ILE A 271 2.74 -0.27 22.14
CA ILE A 271 1.50 -0.48 22.94
C ILE A 271 1.43 0.53 24.09
N ARG A 272 2.52 0.70 24.86
CA ARG A 272 2.57 1.69 25.96
C ARG A 272 2.33 3.11 25.46
N LEU A 273 2.89 3.46 24.29
CA LEU A 273 2.69 4.77 23.68
C LEU A 273 1.22 4.96 23.26
N CYS A 274 0.58 3.98 22.62
CA CYS A 274 -0.84 4.07 22.26
C CYS A 274 -1.75 4.20 23.51
N ARG A 275 -1.44 3.49 24.60
CA ARG A 275 -2.13 3.64 25.90
C ARG A 275 -1.98 5.04 26.48
N LEU A 276 -0.81 5.66 26.32
CA LEU A 276 -0.55 7.02 26.80
C LEU A 276 -1.29 8.07 25.96
N LEU A 277 -1.30 7.91 24.63
CA LEU A 277 -1.95 8.83 23.70
C LEU A 277 -3.48 8.83 23.84
N LYS A 278 -4.10 7.69 24.17
CA LYS A 278 -5.55 7.54 24.34
C LYS A 278 -6.37 8.01 23.13
N VAL A 279 -5.85 7.78 21.92
CA VAL A 279 -6.51 8.12 20.66
C VAL A 279 -6.70 6.85 19.85
N ASN A 280 -7.94 6.55 19.45
CA ASN A 280 -8.30 5.31 18.75
C ASN A 280 -7.56 5.15 17.42
N SER A 281 -7.34 6.25 16.68
CA SER A 281 -6.60 6.23 15.41
C SER A 281 -5.20 5.61 15.52
N PHE A 282 -4.53 5.77 16.68
CA PHE A 282 -3.23 5.16 16.92
C PHE A 282 -3.30 3.67 17.26
N TRP A 283 -4.43 3.18 17.79
CA TRP A 283 -4.68 1.75 17.92
C TRP A 283 -4.93 1.12 16.56
N GLY A 284 -5.73 1.77 15.69
CA GLY A 284 -5.89 1.33 14.29
C GLY A 284 -4.56 1.32 13.54
N TYR A 285 -3.74 2.36 13.75
CA TYR A 285 -2.38 2.42 13.20
C TYR A 285 -1.51 1.23 13.65
N LEU A 286 -1.50 0.95 14.95
CA LEU A 286 -0.72 -0.16 15.51
C LEU A 286 -1.25 -1.52 15.01
N ALA A 287 -2.56 -1.70 14.92
CA ALA A 287 -3.19 -2.92 14.41
C ALA A 287 -2.77 -3.18 12.95
N ALA A 288 -2.88 -2.18 12.07
CA ALA A 288 -2.48 -2.30 10.67
C ALA A 288 -0.99 -2.64 10.50
N MET A 289 -0.12 -1.97 11.26
CA MET A 289 1.31 -2.28 11.23
C MET A 289 1.63 -3.67 11.78
N ALA A 290 0.94 -4.11 12.84
CA ALA A 290 1.12 -5.43 13.44
C ALA A 290 0.69 -6.54 12.47
N LEU A 291 -0.45 -6.39 11.80
CA LEU A 291 -0.90 -7.33 10.76
C LEU A 291 0.11 -7.40 9.61
N SER A 292 0.65 -6.26 9.18
CA SER A 292 1.65 -6.20 8.10
C SER A 292 2.96 -6.95 8.45
N HIS A 293 3.36 -6.93 9.73
CA HIS A 293 4.52 -7.67 10.25
C HIS A 293 4.18 -9.08 10.76
N ARG A 294 2.91 -9.50 10.65
CA ARG A 294 2.39 -10.80 11.15
C ARG A 294 2.52 -10.98 12.67
N GLU A 295 2.50 -9.88 13.43
CA GLU A 295 2.59 -9.85 14.89
C GLU A 295 1.20 -9.90 15.54
N LEU A 296 0.65 -11.12 15.61
CA LEU A 296 -0.74 -11.35 16.01
C LEU A 296 -1.06 -10.93 17.45
N GLY A 297 -0.12 -11.10 18.39
CA GLY A 297 -0.35 -10.72 19.79
C GLY A 297 -0.53 -9.22 19.97
N THR A 298 0.23 -8.41 19.23
CA THR A 298 0.07 -6.95 19.25
C THR A 298 -1.20 -6.52 18.53
N ALA A 299 -1.53 -7.17 17.41
CA ALA A 299 -2.78 -6.93 16.69
C ALA A 299 -3.99 -7.21 17.59
N GLU A 300 -3.99 -8.31 18.34
CA GLU A 300 -5.07 -8.67 19.28
C GLU A 300 -5.28 -7.58 20.34
N VAL A 301 -4.21 -7.09 20.97
CA VAL A 301 -4.29 -6.00 21.95
C VAL A 301 -4.85 -4.72 21.32
N ALA A 302 -4.46 -4.42 20.09
CA ALA A 302 -4.91 -3.22 19.39
C ALA A 302 -6.39 -3.32 18.99
N PHE A 303 -6.84 -4.44 18.41
CA PHE A 303 -8.25 -4.66 18.08
C PHE A 303 -9.14 -4.73 19.32
N ALA A 304 -8.65 -5.28 20.43
CA ALA A 304 -9.34 -5.25 21.71
C ALA A 304 -9.52 -3.80 22.21
N ALA A 305 -8.52 -2.94 22.03
CA ALA A 305 -8.61 -1.52 22.37
C ALA A 305 -9.57 -0.74 21.45
N LEU A 306 -9.72 -1.15 20.18
CA LEU A 306 -10.68 -0.60 19.22
C LEU A 306 -12.11 -1.12 19.46
N GLY A 307 -12.28 -2.20 20.22
CA GLY A 307 -13.59 -2.80 20.51
C GLY A 307 -14.07 -3.79 19.43
N SER A 308 -13.21 -4.17 18.49
CA SER A 308 -13.53 -5.14 17.43
C SER A 308 -13.43 -6.58 17.95
N MET A 309 -14.41 -6.98 18.77
CA MET A 309 -14.36 -8.29 19.44
C MET A 309 -14.41 -9.47 18.45
N ALA A 310 -15.07 -9.33 17.30
CA ALA A 310 -15.12 -10.39 16.29
C ALA A 310 -13.72 -10.70 15.71
N THR A 311 -12.95 -9.66 15.39
CA THR A 311 -11.58 -9.82 14.87
C THR A 311 -10.64 -10.38 15.93
N VAL A 312 -10.83 -10.00 17.21
CA VAL A 312 -10.10 -10.58 18.35
C VAL A 312 -10.34 -12.09 18.46
N HIS A 313 -11.59 -12.55 18.40
CA HIS A 313 -11.90 -13.98 18.44
C HIS A 313 -11.29 -14.72 17.23
N GLN A 314 -11.32 -14.11 16.05
CA GLN A 314 -10.68 -14.66 14.87
C GLN A 314 -9.15 -14.77 15.04
N LEU A 315 -8.50 -13.73 15.59
CA LEU A 315 -7.07 -13.75 15.89
C LEU A 315 -6.70 -14.84 16.90
N GLN A 316 -7.48 -15.01 17.96
CA GLN A 316 -7.28 -16.09 18.93
C GLN A 316 -7.43 -17.48 18.30
N ARG A 317 -8.45 -17.66 17.44
CA ARG A 317 -8.59 -18.88 16.64
C ARG A 317 -7.35 -19.11 15.77
N ILE A 318 -6.86 -18.10 15.07
CA ILE A 318 -5.66 -18.20 14.21
C ILE A 318 -4.42 -18.57 15.03
N GLN A 319 -4.24 -17.96 16.20
CA GLN A 319 -3.12 -18.26 17.10
C GLN A 319 -3.17 -19.71 17.61
N SER A 320 -4.36 -20.27 17.81
CA SER A 320 -4.55 -21.68 18.22
C SER A 320 -4.19 -22.70 17.14
N LEU A 321 -4.08 -22.28 15.87
CA LEU A 321 -3.74 -23.20 14.77
C LEU A 321 -2.25 -23.55 14.80
N ASN A 322 -1.94 -24.84 14.93
CA ASN A 322 -0.56 -25.34 14.93
C ASN A 322 0.06 -25.42 13.53
N HIS A 323 -0.76 -25.54 12.48
CA HIS A 323 -0.25 -25.67 11.11
C HIS A 323 0.20 -24.30 10.56
N PRO A 324 1.50 -24.11 10.24
CA PRO A 324 2.03 -22.80 9.86
C PRO A 324 1.45 -22.27 8.54
N ILE A 325 1.26 -23.14 7.54
CA ILE A 325 0.68 -22.74 6.25
C ILE A 325 -0.79 -22.35 6.38
N ARG A 326 -1.59 -23.14 7.10
CA ARG A 326 -2.99 -22.78 7.42
C ARG A 326 -3.07 -21.45 8.16
N ARG A 327 -2.21 -21.23 9.16
CA ARG A 327 -2.13 -19.97 9.87
C ARG A 327 -1.85 -18.81 8.91
N ALA A 328 -0.89 -18.96 7.99
CA ALA A 328 -0.59 -17.94 6.99
C ALA A 328 -1.78 -17.64 6.06
N ALA A 329 -2.50 -18.68 5.60
CA ALA A 329 -3.71 -18.51 4.79
C ALA A 329 -4.83 -17.80 5.56
N GLU A 330 -5.07 -18.17 6.82
CA GLU A 330 -6.09 -17.54 7.66
C GLU A 330 -5.75 -16.08 8.01
N ILE A 331 -4.47 -15.72 8.14
CA ILE A 331 -4.05 -14.32 8.25
C ILE A 331 -4.37 -13.56 6.96
N ALA A 332 -4.12 -14.15 5.79
CA ALA A 332 -4.48 -13.52 4.52
C ALA A 332 -6.01 -13.34 4.38
N LEU A 333 -6.82 -14.29 4.86
CA LEU A 333 -8.28 -14.16 4.93
C LEU A 333 -8.73 -13.03 5.86
N LEU A 334 -8.09 -12.88 7.02
CA LEU A 334 -8.35 -11.76 7.94
C LEU A 334 -8.09 -10.41 7.26
N CYS A 335 -7.08 -10.34 6.38
CA CYS A 335 -6.75 -9.17 5.58
C CYS A 335 -7.55 -9.09 4.26
N HIS A 336 -8.65 -9.84 4.11
CA HIS A 336 -9.49 -9.93 2.90
C HIS A 336 -8.75 -10.27 1.60
N GLN A 337 -7.56 -10.85 1.69
CA GLN A 337 -6.74 -11.28 0.55
C GLN A 337 -7.04 -12.75 0.20
N THR A 338 -8.25 -12.98 -0.33
CA THR A 338 -8.73 -14.34 -0.63
C THR A 338 -7.88 -15.05 -1.69
N ASP A 339 -7.44 -14.34 -2.72
CA ASP A 339 -6.59 -14.90 -3.78
C ASP A 339 -5.24 -15.37 -3.23
N GLU A 340 -4.61 -14.58 -2.36
CA GLU A 340 -3.33 -14.93 -1.74
C GLU A 340 -3.51 -16.11 -0.77
N ALA A 341 -4.60 -16.14 0.01
CA ALA A 341 -4.91 -17.28 0.88
C ALA A 341 -5.05 -18.59 0.09
N VAL A 342 -5.80 -18.57 -1.02
CA VAL A 342 -5.97 -19.72 -1.92
C VAL A 342 -4.64 -20.12 -2.56
N HIS A 343 -3.86 -19.14 -3.04
CA HIS A 343 -2.56 -19.38 -3.64
C HIS A 343 -1.57 -20.03 -2.66
N ILE A 344 -1.49 -19.55 -1.41
CA ILE A 344 -0.66 -20.13 -0.36
C ILE A 344 -1.02 -21.61 -0.13
N LEU A 345 -2.31 -21.92 -0.02
CA LEU A 345 -2.80 -23.28 0.24
C LEU A 345 -2.53 -24.22 -0.94
N VAL A 346 -2.84 -23.79 -2.17
CA VAL A 346 -2.63 -24.58 -3.39
C VAL A 346 -1.14 -24.87 -3.59
N LYS A 347 -0.28 -23.87 -3.41
CA LYS A 347 1.18 -24.03 -3.53
C LYS A 347 1.75 -25.09 -2.59
N HIS A 348 1.12 -25.30 -1.44
CA HIS A 348 1.55 -26.27 -0.43
C HIS A 348 0.71 -27.56 -0.43
N GLY A 349 -0.15 -27.76 -1.44
CA GLY A 349 -0.93 -28.98 -1.61
C GLY A 349 -2.17 -29.11 -0.73
N LEU A 350 -2.57 -28.07 0.01
CA LEU A 350 -3.78 -28.06 0.83
C LEU A 350 -5.02 -27.71 -0.01
N VAL A 351 -5.31 -28.55 -1.00
CA VAL A 351 -6.32 -28.26 -2.05
C VAL A 351 -7.73 -28.20 -1.49
N TYR A 352 -8.15 -29.12 -0.61
CA TYR A 352 -9.49 -29.08 -0.02
C TYR A 352 -9.74 -27.80 0.77
N ARG A 353 -8.77 -27.32 1.55
CA ARG A 353 -8.90 -26.04 2.28
C ARG A 353 -9.03 -24.85 1.34
N ALA A 354 -8.30 -24.84 0.24
CA ALA A 354 -8.47 -23.82 -0.80
C ALA A 354 -9.89 -23.88 -1.41
N LEU A 355 -10.43 -25.07 -1.66
CA LEU A 355 -11.80 -25.26 -2.15
C LEU A 355 -12.84 -24.84 -1.10
N GLU A 356 -12.64 -25.17 0.17
CA GLU A 356 -13.50 -24.77 1.29
C GLU A 356 -13.65 -23.24 1.33
N ILE A 357 -12.53 -22.50 1.29
CA ILE A 357 -12.53 -21.04 1.23
C ILE A 357 -13.29 -20.53 0.00
N LEU A 358 -13.04 -21.08 -1.18
CA LEU A 358 -13.72 -20.65 -2.41
C LEU A 358 -15.23 -20.91 -2.36
N MET A 359 -15.67 -22.00 -1.72
CA MET A 359 -17.08 -22.31 -1.52
C MET A 359 -17.74 -21.33 -0.52
N GLU A 360 -17.05 -21.01 0.58
CA GLU A 360 -17.51 -20.04 1.58
C GLU A 360 -17.64 -18.62 1.00
N VAL A 361 -16.69 -18.21 0.15
CA VAL A 361 -16.71 -16.90 -0.55
C VAL A 361 -17.62 -16.95 -1.81
N HIS A 362 -18.25 -18.09 -2.09
CA HIS A 362 -19.15 -18.30 -3.23
C HIS A 362 -18.51 -18.11 -4.62
N ARG A 363 -17.19 -18.31 -4.76
CA ARG A 363 -16.45 -18.30 -6.03
C ARG A 363 -16.48 -19.68 -6.70
N TRP A 364 -17.68 -20.12 -7.07
CA TRP A 364 -17.94 -21.49 -7.51
C TRP A 364 -17.22 -21.90 -8.80
N GLN A 365 -17.10 -21.01 -9.79
CA GLN A 365 -16.43 -21.32 -11.06
C GLN A 365 -14.95 -21.62 -10.87
N GLU A 366 -14.28 -20.87 -10.00
CA GLU A 366 -12.88 -21.07 -9.66
C GLU A 366 -12.68 -22.33 -8.83
N ALA A 367 -13.59 -22.59 -7.87
CA ALA A 367 -13.59 -23.84 -7.11
C ALA A 367 -13.69 -25.06 -8.04
N LEU A 368 -14.59 -25.03 -9.04
CA LEU A 368 -14.72 -26.12 -10.01
C LEU A 368 -13.47 -26.26 -10.88
N HIS A 369 -12.90 -25.14 -11.35
CA HIS A 369 -11.69 -25.17 -12.14
C HIS A 369 -10.51 -25.76 -11.36
N LEU A 370 -10.32 -25.34 -10.11
CA LEU A 370 -9.28 -25.85 -9.22
C LEU A 370 -9.48 -27.35 -8.92
N ALA A 371 -10.71 -27.78 -8.65
CA ALA A 371 -11.04 -29.19 -8.39
C ALA A 371 -10.77 -30.07 -9.62
N VAL A 372 -11.12 -29.61 -10.84
CA VAL A 372 -10.85 -30.34 -12.08
C VAL A 372 -9.35 -30.39 -12.39
N ALA A 373 -8.64 -29.27 -12.20
CA ALA A 373 -7.19 -29.20 -12.44
C ALA A 373 -6.40 -30.10 -11.49
N SER A 374 -6.79 -30.15 -10.22
CA SER A 374 -6.18 -31.01 -9.19
C SER A 374 -6.70 -32.45 -9.21
N LYS A 375 -7.81 -32.71 -9.93
CA LYS A 375 -8.54 -34.00 -9.95
C LYS A 375 -8.99 -34.46 -8.55
N LEU A 376 -9.18 -33.52 -7.63
CA LEU A 376 -9.57 -33.75 -6.24
C LEU A 376 -10.89 -33.02 -5.95
N HIS A 377 -11.75 -33.63 -5.14
CA HIS A 377 -12.97 -32.99 -4.60
C HIS A 377 -13.96 -32.38 -5.61
N VAL A 378 -13.98 -32.82 -6.87
CA VAL A 378 -14.94 -32.36 -7.89
C VAL A 378 -16.39 -32.66 -7.47
N ASP A 379 -16.62 -33.86 -6.94
CA ASP A 379 -17.89 -34.30 -6.36
C ASP A 379 -18.34 -33.40 -5.20
N THR A 380 -17.39 -32.98 -4.36
CA THR A 380 -17.62 -32.13 -3.19
C THR A 380 -18.10 -30.74 -3.62
N VAL A 381 -17.40 -30.08 -4.55
CA VAL A 381 -17.78 -28.74 -5.05
C VAL A 381 -19.16 -28.78 -5.70
N VAL A 382 -19.45 -29.81 -6.50
CA VAL A 382 -20.74 -29.97 -7.18
C VAL A 382 -21.87 -30.25 -6.18
N ALA A 383 -21.64 -31.09 -5.18
CA ALA A 383 -22.61 -31.39 -4.12
C ALA A 383 -22.94 -30.14 -3.27
N HIS A 384 -21.92 -29.38 -2.86
CA HIS A 384 -22.10 -28.15 -2.11
C HIS A 384 -22.81 -27.07 -2.93
N ARG A 385 -22.50 -26.95 -4.23
CA ARG A 385 -23.20 -26.05 -5.16
C ARG A 385 -24.69 -26.40 -5.28
N LYS A 386 -25.01 -27.69 -5.45
CA LYS A 386 -26.40 -28.17 -5.49
C LYS A 386 -27.14 -27.85 -4.20
N LYS A 387 -26.54 -28.15 -3.04
CA LYS A 387 -27.10 -27.84 -1.72
C LYS A 387 -27.34 -26.34 -1.53
N PHE A 388 -26.42 -25.50 -2.02
CA PHE A 388 -26.56 -24.05 -1.99
C PHE A 388 -27.77 -23.61 -2.82
N LEU A 389 -27.91 -24.07 -4.06
CA LEU A 389 -29.02 -23.73 -4.95
C LEU A 389 -30.37 -24.23 -4.45
N ASP A 390 -30.42 -25.47 -3.94
CA ASP A 390 -31.61 -26.07 -3.34
C ASP A 390 -32.10 -25.24 -2.14
N GLY A 391 -31.17 -24.67 -1.34
CA GLY A 391 -31.48 -23.78 -0.23
C GLY A 391 -32.18 -22.47 -0.64
N PHE A 392 -31.99 -22.01 -1.87
CA PHE A 392 -32.68 -20.84 -2.44
C PHE A 392 -33.83 -21.21 -3.39
N GLY A 393 -34.10 -22.51 -3.59
CA GLY A 393 -35.11 -22.98 -4.54
C GLY A 393 -34.77 -22.68 -6.01
N LEU A 394 -33.47 -22.50 -6.32
CA LEU A 394 -33.01 -22.16 -7.67
C LEU A 394 -32.49 -23.40 -8.40
N SER A 395 -32.63 -23.42 -9.72
CA SER A 395 -32.04 -24.45 -10.58
C SER A 395 -30.69 -24.01 -11.13
N GLU A 396 -29.77 -24.96 -11.35
CA GLU A 396 -28.46 -24.66 -11.92
C GLU A 396 -28.60 -24.02 -13.31
N THR A 397 -27.85 -22.95 -13.54
CA THR A 397 -27.84 -22.21 -14.80
C THR A 397 -26.57 -22.50 -15.60
N ASP A 398 -25.46 -22.78 -14.92
CA ASP A 398 -24.15 -22.95 -15.55
C ASP A 398 -24.03 -24.30 -16.28
N SER A 399 -23.60 -24.26 -17.54
CA SER A 399 -23.47 -25.45 -18.40
C SER A 399 -22.41 -26.43 -17.89
N LYS A 400 -21.33 -25.92 -17.29
CA LYS A 400 -20.25 -26.76 -16.75
C LYS A 400 -20.72 -27.56 -15.54
N PHE A 401 -21.48 -26.92 -14.65
CA PHE A 401 -22.05 -27.58 -13.48
C PHE A 401 -23.16 -28.57 -13.84
N LYS A 402 -23.99 -28.28 -14.87
CA LYS A 402 -24.96 -29.26 -15.39
C LYS A 402 -24.30 -30.52 -15.93
N ALA A 403 -23.23 -30.37 -16.72
CA ALA A 403 -22.47 -31.51 -17.23
C ALA A 403 -21.84 -32.32 -16.09
N ALA A 404 -21.26 -31.64 -15.08
CA ALA A 404 -20.67 -32.30 -13.93
C ALA A 404 -21.72 -33.03 -13.06
N LEU A 405 -22.91 -32.47 -12.88
CA LEU A 405 -24.03 -33.09 -12.16
C LEU A 405 -24.60 -34.32 -12.89
N GLN A 406 -24.56 -34.34 -14.22
CA GLN A 406 -24.99 -35.50 -15.00
C GLN A 406 -23.94 -36.62 -15.02
N ALA A 407 -22.66 -36.27 -14.90
CA ALA A 407 -21.56 -37.21 -14.93
C ALA A 407 -21.24 -37.84 -13.56
N ILE A 408 -21.65 -37.21 -12.45
CA ILE A 408 -21.25 -37.59 -11.09
C ILE A 408 -22.48 -37.92 -10.25
N GLU A 409 -22.49 -39.11 -9.65
CA GLU A 409 -23.45 -39.48 -8.61
C GLU A 409 -23.01 -38.87 -7.26
N ILE A 410 -23.88 -38.08 -6.62
CA ILE A 410 -23.55 -37.39 -5.37
C ILE A 410 -23.79 -38.33 -4.19
N ASP A 411 -22.70 -38.82 -3.59
CA ASP A 411 -22.71 -39.62 -2.37
C ASP A 411 -22.13 -38.81 -1.18
N TRP A 412 -23.02 -38.28 -0.32
CA TRP A 412 -22.64 -37.47 0.85
C TRP A 412 -21.75 -38.23 1.84
N PRO A 413 -22.06 -39.48 2.25
CA PRO A 413 -21.15 -40.31 3.05
C PRO A 413 -19.74 -40.41 2.49
N ALA A 414 -19.57 -40.69 1.20
CA ALA A 414 -18.24 -40.79 0.58
C ALA A 414 -17.50 -39.45 0.56
N ILE A 415 -18.21 -38.35 0.30
CA ILE A 415 -17.66 -36.98 0.36
C ILE A 415 -17.17 -36.68 1.78
N HIS A 416 -17.99 -36.93 2.81
CA HIS A 416 -17.59 -36.72 4.20
C HIS A 416 -16.37 -37.57 4.60
N ALA A 417 -16.30 -38.82 4.14
CA ALA A 417 -15.14 -39.68 4.40
C ALA A 417 -13.86 -39.22 3.67
N LYS A 418 -13.97 -38.57 2.51
CA LYS A 418 -12.82 -37.94 1.82
C LYS A 418 -12.34 -36.72 2.59
N ILE A 419 -13.26 -35.85 2.99
CA ILE A 419 -12.97 -34.65 3.79
C ILE A 419 -12.27 -35.04 5.10
N GLN A 420 -12.83 -36.01 5.83
CA GLN A 420 -12.23 -36.47 7.09
C GLN A 420 -10.79 -36.96 6.92
N ARG A 421 -10.51 -37.73 5.87
CA ARG A 421 -9.14 -38.19 5.58
C ARG A 421 -8.18 -37.03 5.33
N GLU A 422 -8.55 -36.06 4.49
CA GLU A 422 -7.69 -34.89 4.25
C GLU A 422 -7.50 -34.03 5.52
N THR A 423 -8.53 -33.89 6.35
CA THR A 423 -8.40 -33.18 7.63
C THR A 423 -7.49 -33.91 8.62
N GLU A 424 -7.55 -35.24 8.68
CA GLU A 424 -6.65 -36.02 9.54
C GLU A 424 -5.20 -35.96 9.04
N GLU A 425 -4.98 -35.97 7.72
CA GLU A 425 -3.66 -35.80 7.12
C GLU A 425 -3.09 -34.40 7.42
N GLU A 426 -3.93 -33.37 7.34
CA GLU A 426 -3.59 -32.01 7.74
C GLU A 426 -3.21 -31.92 9.23
N GLU A 427 -3.99 -32.54 10.12
CA GLU A 427 -3.70 -32.56 11.56
C GLU A 427 -2.41 -33.33 11.88
N LYS A 428 -2.15 -34.44 11.20
CA LYS A 428 -0.87 -35.18 11.31
C LYS A 428 0.30 -34.31 10.86
N ALA A 429 0.17 -33.61 9.72
CA ALA A 429 1.19 -32.69 9.23
C ALA A 429 1.42 -31.52 10.20
N ALA A 430 0.36 -30.99 10.82
CA ALA A 430 0.44 -29.94 11.83
C ALA A 430 1.20 -30.42 13.08
N THR A 431 0.97 -31.67 13.51
CA THR A 431 1.63 -32.27 14.67
C THR A 431 3.13 -32.49 14.41
N VAL A 432 3.49 -32.92 13.20
CA VAL A 432 4.89 -33.07 12.77
C VAL A 432 5.58 -31.71 12.68
N ALA A 433 4.90 -30.68 12.17
CA ALA A 433 5.44 -29.32 12.10
C ALA A 433 5.59 -28.64 13.49
N ALA A 434 4.84 -29.09 14.49
CA ALA A 434 4.90 -28.58 15.87
C ALA A 434 6.04 -29.20 16.70
N LEU A 435 6.69 -30.27 16.23
CA LEU A 435 7.85 -30.83 16.91
C LEU A 435 9.03 -29.85 16.77
N PRO A 436 9.66 -29.41 17.87
CA PRO A 436 10.84 -28.57 17.77
C PRO A 436 11.90 -29.33 16.99
N ALA A 437 12.52 -28.66 16.01
CA ALA A 437 13.66 -29.20 15.28
C ALA A 437 14.70 -29.66 16.30
N GLN A 438 14.73 -30.97 16.56
CA GLN A 438 15.76 -31.54 17.41
C GLN A 438 17.07 -31.18 16.74
N SER A 439 17.88 -30.42 17.48
CA SER A 439 19.27 -30.18 17.19
C SER A 439 19.89 -31.51 16.79
N LYS A 440 20.14 -31.69 15.49
CA LYS A 440 21.14 -32.65 15.05
C LYS A 440 22.46 -32.10 15.55
N GLY A 441 22.79 -32.48 16.78
CA GLY A 441 24.16 -32.46 17.24
C GLY A 441 24.90 -33.53 16.46
N ASP A 442 25.87 -33.08 15.69
CA ASP A 442 27.12 -33.78 15.42
C ASP A 442 28.25 -32.77 15.63
#